data_AF-A0AA42EE71-F1
#
_entry.id   AF-A0AA42EE71-F1
#
_cell.length_a   1.000
_cell.length_b   1.000
_cell.length_c   1.000
_cell.angle_alpha   90.00
_cell.angle_beta   90.00
_cell.angle_gamma   90.00
#
_symmetry.space_group_name_H-M   'P 1'
#
loop_
_entity.id
_entity.type
_entity.pdbx_description
1 polymer ?
#
loop_
_entity_poly.entity_id
_entity_poly.type
_entity_poly.pdbx_seq_one_letter_code
_entity_poly.pdbx_strand_id
1 'polypeptide(L)'
;DKITNQLYLQATDDVPFFHHVANLRELQRAVDDNKIDRYHFNMMRNILEKTSSFLGYNDFSDCLSGIDDEFLYARALNLLSHGNHSIYEPREMNGDNKKLFKQIFENFLTKYPFNLPNLTEIQP
;
A
#
# COMPACT_ATOMS: atom_id res chain seq x y z
N ASP A 1 -34.00 -1.01 7.95
CA ASP A 1 -35.17 -0.72 8.81
C ASP A 1 -35.33 -1.88 9.79
N LYS A 2 -35.33 -1.61 11.11
CA LYS A 2 -35.40 -2.66 12.16
C LYS A 2 -36.78 -3.32 12.27
N ILE A 3 -37.77 -2.82 11.55
CA ILE A 3 -39.15 -3.32 11.55
C ILE A 3 -39.36 -4.28 10.36
N THR A 4 -38.71 -4.05 9.23
CA THR A 4 -38.86 -4.84 8.00
C THR A 4 -37.65 -5.71 7.64
N ASN A 5 -36.54 -5.58 8.38
CA ASN A 5 -35.23 -6.20 8.11
C ASN A 5 -34.69 -5.94 6.68
N GLN A 6 -35.15 -4.86 6.05
CA GLN A 6 -34.69 -4.45 4.73
C GLN A 6 -33.52 -3.47 4.86
N LEU A 7 -32.43 -3.82 4.15
CA LEU A 7 -31.25 -2.97 3.96
C LEU A 7 -31.42 -2.21 2.65
N TYR A 8 -31.28 -0.89 2.73
CA TYR A 8 -31.34 0.00 1.59
C TYR A 8 -29.97 0.61 1.38
N LEU A 9 -29.46 0.53 0.15
CA LEU A 9 -28.25 1.24 -0.22
C LEU A 9 -28.57 2.72 -0.32
N GLN A 10 -27.93 3.53 0.52
CA GLN A 10 -28.03 4.97 0.47
C GLN A 10 -26.72 5.49 -0.12
N ALA A 11 -26.81 6.28 -1.19
CA ALA A 11 -25.66 7.01 -1.70
C ALA A 11 -25.19 7.99 -0.61
N THR A 12 -23.89 8.00 -0.34
CA THR A 12 -23.28 8.97 0.56
C THR A 12 -22.55 10.01 -0.28
N ASP A 13 -22.57 11.25 0.19
CA ASP A 13 -21.77 12.34 -0.40
C ASP A 13 -20.33 12.32 0.16
N ASP A 14 -20.02 11.35 1.03
CA ASP A 14 -18.67 11.13 1.56
C ASP A 14 -17.78 10.67 0.41
N VAL A 15 -16.93 11.59 -0.05
CA VAL A 15 -15.78 11.21 -0.86
C VAL A 15 -14.84 10.45 0.08
N PRO A 16 -14.59 9.14 -0.13
CA PRO A 16 -13.68 8.40 0.74
C PRO A 16 -12.35 9.11 0.72
N PHE A 17 -11.88 9.55 1.89
CA PHE A 17 -10.60 10.24 1.97
C PHE A 17 -9.54 9.31 1.39
N PHE A 18 -8.85 9.76 0.33
CA PHE A 18 -7.95 8.94 -0.47
C PHE A 18 -6.62 8.64 0.26
N HIS A 19 -6.66 8.27 1.54
CA HIS A 19 -5.51 7.97 2.37
C HIS A 19 -4.60 6.91 1.72
N HIS A 20 -5.16 5.90 1.03
CA HIS A 20 -4.36 4.88 0.35
C HIS A 20 -3.66 5.43 -0.90
N VAL A 21 -4.30 6.35 -1.63
CA VAL A 21 -3.68 7.03 -2.78
C VAL A 21 -2.58 7.96 -2.29
N ALA A 22 -2.79 8.67 -1.18
CA ALA A 22 -1.75 9.51 -0.58
C ALA A 22 -0.54 8.67 -0.12
N ASN A 23 -0.79 7.53 0.51
CA ASN A 23 0.27 6.58 0.89
C ASN A 23 1.00 6.02 -0.34
N LEU A 24 0.28 5.62 -1.39
CA LEU A 24 0.89 5.18 -2.65
C LEU A 24 1.72 6.29 -3.30
N ARG A 25 1.27 7.54 -3.22
CA ARG A 25 2.03 8.68 -3.73
C ARG A 25 3.32 8.89 -2.94
N GLU A 26 3.27 8.76 -1.61
CA GLU A 26 4.48 8.84 -0.78
C GLU A 26 5.45 7.69 -1.09
N LEU A 27 4.95 6.46 -1.28
CA LEU A 27 5.78 5.34 -1.73
C LEU A 27 6.43 5.61 -3.09
N GLN A 28 5.68 6.17 -4.04
CA GLN A 28 6.22 6.56 -5.35
C GLN A 28 7.36 7.56 -5.19
N ARG A 29 7.18 8.61 -4.37
CA ARG A 29 8.24 9.61 -4.10
C ARG A 29 9.49 8.97 -3.48
N ALA A 30 9.31 8.06 -2.53
CA ALA A 30 10.43 7.34 -1.91
C ALA A 30 11.20 6.48 -2.92
N VAL A 31 10.49 5.85 -3.87
CA VAL A 31 11.08 5.08 -4.98
C VAL A 31 11.85 5.98 -5.94
N ASP A 32 11.24 7.09 -6.35
CA ASP A 32 11.80 8.09 -7.28
C ASP A 32 13.08 8.71 -6.71
N ASP A 33 13.04 9.16 -5.45
CA ASP A 33 14.18 9.77 -4.75
C ASP A 33 15.21 8.74 -4.25
N ASN A 34 14.91 7.45 -4.39
CA ASN A 34 15.70 6.35 -3.83
C ASN A 34 15.89 6.43 -2.29
N LYS A 35 14.96 7.07 -1.59
CA LYS A 35 14.95 7.27 -0.12
C LYS A 35 13.98 6.31 0.54
N ILE A 36 14.36 5.03 0.55
CA ILE A 36 13.51 3.96 1.08
C ILE A 36 14.00 3.57 2.47
N ASP A 37 13.22 3.94 3.46
CA ASP A 37 13.31 3.51 4.86
C ASP A 37 12.41 2.31 5.17
N ARG A 38 12.65 1.68 6.33
CA ARG A 38 11.88 0.50 6.79
C ARG A 38 10.38 0.74 6.85
N TYR A 39 9.93 1.92 7.29
CA TYR A 39 8.51 2.19 7.45
C TYR A 39 7.74 2.16 6.11
N HIS A 40 8.43 2.34 4.97
CA HIS A 40 7.80 2.16 3.66
C HIS A 40 7.36 0.72 3.42
N PHE A 41 8.08 -0.29 3.95
CA PHE A 41 7.62 -1.69 3.92
C PHE A 41 6.35 -1.87 4.74
N ASN A 42 6.24 -1.22 5.91
CA ASN A 42 5.00 -1.22 6.70
C ASN A 42 3.85 -0.57 5.91
N MET A 43 4.11 0.56 5.25
CA MET A 43 3.11 1.27 4.45
C MET A 43 2.65 0.44 3.26
N MET A 44 3.58 -0.20 2.54
CA MET A 44 3.28 -1.11 1.44
C MET A 44 2.45 -2.31 1.92
N ARG A 45 2.83 -2.89 3.06
CA ARG A 45 2.08 -4.00 3.67
C ARG A 45 0.64 -3.59 4.01
N ASN A 46 0.45 -2.44 4.65
CA ASN A 46 -0.88 -1.92 4.97
C ASN A 46 -1.73 -1.68 3.71
N ILE A 47 -1.13 -1.25 2.60
CA ILE A 47 -1.85 -1.10 1.33
C ILE A 47 -2.31 -2.46 0.82
N LEU A 48 -1.41 -3.46 0.77
CA LEU A 48 -1.75 -4.81 0.32
C LEU A 48 -2.84 -5.46 1.17
N GLU A 49 -2.82 -5.29 2.48
CA GLU A 49 -3.87 -5.80 3.38
C GLU A 49 -5.24 -5.19 3.09
N LYS A 50 -5.28 -3.88 2.80
CA LYS A 50 -6.53 -3.18 2.45
C LYS A 50 -7.01 -3.56 1.06
N THR A 51 -6.10 -3.71 0.11
CA THR A 51 -6.41 -4.23 -1.23
C THR A 51 -6.95 -5.66 -1.15
N SER A 52 -6.32 -6.53 -0.37
CA SER A 52 -6.79 -7.90 -0.10
C SER A 52 -8.21 -7.89 0.49
N SER A 53 -8.42 -7.09 1.53
CA SER A 53 -9.73 -6.95 2.17
C SER A 53 -10.81 -6.45 1.20
N PHE A 54 -10.46 -5.48 0.34
CA PHE A 54 -11.38 -4.92 -0.66
C PHE A 54 -11.74 -5.92 -1.75
N LEU A 55 -10.78 -6.75 -2.18
CA LEU A 55 -10.97 -7.79 -3.21
C LEU A 55 -11.57 -9.09 -2.66
N GLY A 56 -11.72 -9.22 -1.34
CA GLY A 56 -12.23 -10.43 -0.69
C GLY A 56 -11.21 -11.58 -0.62
N TYR A 57 -9.91 -11.25 -0.63
CA TYR A 57 -8.83 -12.21 -0.44
C TYR A 57 -8.59 -12.51 1.05
N ASN A 58 -7.98 -13.67 1.34
CA ASN A 58 -7.78 -14.12 2.72
C ASN A 58 -6.50 -13.55 3.34
N ASP A 59 -5.48 -13.30 2.52
CA ASP A 59 -4.19 -12.79 2.98
C ASP A 59 -3.61 -11.76 2.00
N PHE A 60 -2.82 -10.80 2.50
CA PHE A 60 -2.17 -9.78 1.67
C PHE A 60 -1.33 -10.38 0.53
N SER A 61 -0.76 -11.58 0.72
CA SER A 61 0.09 -12.23 -0.28
C SER A 61 -0.70 -12.69 -1.50
N ASP A 62 -2.02 -12.89 -1.37
CA ASP A 62 -2.92 -13.15 -2.50
C ASP A 62 -2.88 -11.98 -3.51
N CYS A 63 -2.64 -10.74 -3.04
CA CYS A 63 -2.46 -9.60 -3.93
C CYS A 63 -1.22 -9.75 -4.83
N LEU A 64 -0.20 -10.49 -4.37
CA LEU A 64 1.05 -10.74 -5.09
C LEU A 64 0.97 -11.94 -6.04
N SER A 65 -0.14 -12.69 -6.05
CA SER A 65 -0.25 -13.89 -6.88
C SER A 65 -0.02 -13.59 -8.37
N GLY A 66 0.87 -14.33 -9.02
CA GLY A 66 1.22 -14.11 -10.42
C GLY A 66 2.10 -12.87 -10.68
N ILE A 67 2.71 -12.32 -9.62
CA ILE A 67 3.71 -11.26 -9.72
C ILE A 67 5.09 -11.85 -9.43
N ASP A 68 5.92 -11.96 -10.48
CA ASP A 68 7.37 -12.23 -10.40
C ASP A 68 7.72 -13.27 -9.31
N ASP A 69 8.58 -12.94 -8.33
CA ASP A 69 8.87 -13.81 -7.18
C ASP A 69 7.92 -13.50 -6.00
N GLU A 70 6.67 -13.92 -6.14
CA GLU A 70 5.61 -13.70 -5.16
C GLU A 70 5.98 -14.20 -3.74
N PHE A 71 6.73 -15.30 -3.65
CA PHE A 71 7.16 -15.88 -2.37
C PHE A 71 8.24 -15.04 -1.69
N LEU A 72 9.24 -14.57 -2.45
CA LEU A 72 10.26 -13.66 -1.94
C LEU A 72 9.62 -12.35 -1.48
N TYR A 73 8.70 -11.80 -2.27
CA TYR A 73 8.01 -10.55 -1.96
C TYR A 73 7.17 -10.65 -0.69
N ALA A 74 6.36 -11.71 -0.57
CA ALA A 74 5.56 -11.95 0.63
C ALA A 74 6.45 -12.10 1.87
N ARG A 75 7.56 -12.86 1.77
CA ARG A 75 8.52 -13.05 2.86
C ARG A 75 9.21 -11.74 3.25
N ALA A 76 9.65 -10.96 2.28
CA ALA A 76 10.31 -9.69 2.52
C ALA A 76 9.37 -8.70 3.20
N LEU A 77 8.12 -8.61 2.74
CA LEU A 77 7.11 -7.78 3.38
C LEU A 77 6.87 -8.24 4.82
N ASN A 78 6.60 -9.52 5.07
CA ASN A 78 6.44 -10.04 6.44
C ASN A 78 7.62 -9.68 7.36
N LEU A 79 8.86 -9.85 6.90
CA LEU A 79 10.05 -9.63 7.74
C LEU A 79 10.35 -8.16 7.97
N LEU A 80 10.16 -7.32 6.95
CA LEU A 80 10.56 -5.91 6.99
C LEU A 80 9.41 -4.99 7.42
N SER A 81 8.16 -5.47 7.39
CA SER A 81 6.98 -4.74 7.90
C SER A 81 6.78 -4.89 9.41
N HIS A 82 7.32 -5.95 10.02
CA HIS A 82 7.15 -6.24 11.44
C HIS A 82 8.34 -5.70 12.25
N GLY A 83 8.08 -4.62 12.97
CA GLY A 83 8.93 -4.15 14.07
C GLY A 83 8.50 -2.77 14.53
N ASN A 84 8.70 -2.47 15.81
CA ASN A 84 8.37 -1.20 16.45
C ASN A 84 9.23 -0.06 15.87
N HIS A 85 8.93 0.39 14.66
CA HIS A 85 9.64 1.47 14.00
C HIS A 85 8.71 2.65 13.85
N SER A 86 9.09 3.72 14.53
CA SER A 86 8.43 5.00 14.44
C SER A 86 8.76 5.65 13.09
N ILE A 87 7.78 6.30 12.47
CA ILE A 87 8.03 7.25 11.37
C ILE A 87 8.97 8.38 11.79
N TYR A 88 9.11 8.61 13.10
CA TYR A 88 9.96 9.65 13.69
C TYR A 88 11.43 9.20 13.86
N GLU A 89 11.75 7.91 13.63
CA GLU A 89 13.12 7.39 13.61
C GLU A 89 13.36 6.52 12.36
N PRO A 90 13.37 7.13 11.16
CA PRO A 90 13.57 6.40 9.92
C PRO A 90 14.96 5.73 9.90
N ARG A 91 14.98 4.44 9.60
CA ARG A 91 16.19 3.70 9.26
C ARG A 91 16.21 3.41 7.77
N GLU A 92 17.20 3.98 7.10
CA GLU A 92 17.43 3.78 5.67
C GLU A 92 17.78 2.30 5.38
N MET A 93 17.23 1.78 4.29
CA MET A 93 17.47 0.40 3.86
C MET A 93 18.78 0.27 3.08
N ASN A 94 19.38 -0.92 3.14
CA ASN A 94 20.53 -1.25 2.29
C ASN A 94 20.11 -1.36 0.81
N GLY A 95 21.09 -1.35 -0.10
CA GLY A 95 20.83 -1.34 -1.55
C GLY A 95 19.95 -2.49 -2.03
N ASP A 96 20.16 -3.70 -1.51
CA ASP A 96 19.39 -4.88 -1.89
C ASP A 96 17.93 -4.77 -1.48
N ASN A 97 17.65 -4.34 -0.25
CA ASN A 97 16.28 -4.12 0.22
C ASN A 97 15.60 -2.98 -0.53
N LYS A 98 16.33 -1.91 -0.88
CA LYS A 98 15.77 -0.83 -1.71
C LYS A 98 15.35 -1.34 -3.08
N LYS A 99 16.21 -2.14 -3.73
CA LYS A 99 15.92 -2.75 -5.03
C LYS A 99 14.69 -3.65 -4.93
N LEU A 100 14.63 -4.51 -3.92
CA LEU A 100 13.50 -5.40 -3.68
C LEU A 100 12.19 -4.63 -3.46
N PHE A 101 12.23 -3.55 -2.68
CA PHE A 101 11.08 -2.69 -2.46
C PHE A 101 10.54 -2.09 -3.77
N LYS A 102 11.44 -1.57 -4.61
CA LYS A 102 11.08 -0.99 -5.91
C LYS A 102 10.36 -2.01 -6.80
N GLN A 103 10.91 -3.22 -6.89
CA GLN A 103 10.30 -4.29 -7.67
C GLN A 103 8.90 -4.66 -7.15
N ILE A 104 8.74 -4.80 -5.83
CA ILE A 104 7.43 -5.07 -5.20
C ILE A 104 6.42 -3.97 -5.56
N PHE A 105 6.83 -2.71 -5.42
CA PHE A 105 5.95 -1.56 -5.64
C PHE A 105 5.55 -1.39 -7.11
N GLU A 106 6.52 -1.44 -8.03
CA GLU A 106 6.30 -1.30 -9.47
C GLU A 106 5.41 -2.43 -10.02
N ASN A 107 5.68 -3.67 -9.60
CA ASN A 107 4.88 -4.81 -10.02
C ASN A 107 3.46 -4.76 -9.43
N PHE A 108 3.31 -4.31 -8.18
CA PHE A 108 1.99 -4.09 -7.59
C PHE A 108 1.18 -3.06 -8.39
N LEU A 109 1.76 -1.91 -8.74
CA LEU A 109 1.08 -0.89 -9.54
C LEU A 109 0.79 -1.33 -10.97
N THR A 110 1.62 -2.21 -11.53
CA THR A 110 1.39 -2.82 -12.84
C THR A 110 0.14 -3.72 -12.80
N LYS A 111 -0.03 -4.51 -11.73
CA LYS A 111 -1.19 -5.39 -11.56
C LYS A 111 -2.46 -4.61 -11.16
N TYR A 112 -2.31 -3.61 -10.30
CA TYR A 112 -3.40 -2.77 -9.80
C TYR A 112 -3.13 -1.30 -10.16
N PRO A 113 -3.55 -0.83 -11.34
CA PRO A 113 -3.26 0.51 -11.78
C PRO A 113 -4.04 1.54 -10.95
N PHE A 114 -3.31 2.38 -10.21
CA PHE A 114 -3.85 3.55 -9.51
C PHE A 114 -3.50 4.83 -10.26
N ASN A 115 -4.44 5.76 -10.35
CA ASN A 115 -4.14 7.12 -10.77
C ASN A 115 -3.57 7.89 -9.57
N LEU A 116 -2.26 8.14 -9.56
CA LEU A 116 -1.58 8.83 -8.48
C LEU A 116 -1.50 10.33 -8.81
N PRO A 117 -2.28 11.20 -8.14
CA PRO A 117 -2.23 12.63 -8.39
C PRO A 117 -0.90 13.21 -7.93
N ASN A 118 -0.47 14.29 -8.59
CA ASN A 118 0.57 15.14 -8.07
C ASN A 118 0.00 15.94 -6.89
N LEU A 119 0.31 15.50 -5.66
CA LEU A 119 -0.11 16.17 -4.43
C LEU A 119 0.64 17.49 -4.15
N THR A 120 1.48 17.94 -5.09
CA THR A 120 2.03 19.30 -5.09
C THR A 120 0.96 20.27 -5.59
N GLU A 121 0.09 20.68 -4.66
CA GLU A 121 -0.67 21.94 -4.62
C GLU A 121 -1.92 21.67 -3.78
N ILE A 122 -1.86 22.07 -2.51
CA ILE A 122 -3.08 22.50 -1.84
C ILE A 122 -3.44 23.80 -2.57
N GLN A 123 -4.38 23.73 -3.53
CA GLN A 123 -4.98 24.96 -4.05
C GLN A 123 -5.71 25.64 -2.88
N PRO A 124 -5.47 26.96 -2.68
CA PRO A 124 -6.02 27.71 -1.56
C PRO A 124 -7.55 27.81 -1.61
#